data_AF-A0A7V9T0B0-F1
#
_entry.id   AF-A0A7V9T0B0-F1
#
_cell.length_a   1.000
_cell.length_b   1.000
_cell.length_c   1.000
_cell.angle_alpha   90.00
_cell.angle_beta   90.00
_cell.angle_gamma   90.00
#
_symmetry.space_group_name_H-M   'P 1'
#
loop_
_entity.id
_entity.type
_entity.pdbx_description
1 polymer ?
#
loop_
_entity_poly.entity_id
_entity_poly.type
_entity_poly.pdbx_seq_one_letter_code
_entity_poly.pdbx_strand_id
1 'polypeptide(L)' 'PGRALARGFSVTRAAGGRLVRDPASVVPGDTLVTTLAGGTLESTATESTHP' A
#
# COMPACT_ATOMS: atom_id res chain seq x y z
N PRO A 1 -1.32 -11.55 10.43
CA PRO A 1 -0.58 -10.71 9.44
C PRO A 1 0.94 -10.91 9.49
N GLY A 2 1.57 -10.90 10.67
CA GLY A 2 3.04 -10.88 10.81
C GLY A 2 3.80 -12.00 10.06
N ARG A 3 3.23 -13.21 9.99
CA ARG A 3 3.87 -14.36 9.32
C ARG A 3 3.90 -14.24 7.78
N ALA A 4 2.98 -13.49 7.18
CA ALA A 4 2.98 -13.19 5.75
C ALA A 4 3.96 -12.06 5.43
N LEU A 5 3.96 -10.99 6.23
CA LEU A 5 4.90 -9.89 6.07
C LEU A 5 6.37 -10.37 6.14
N ALA A 6 6.68 -11.27 7.07
CA ALA A 6 8.01 -11.87 7.20
C ALA A 6 8.45 -12.69 5.97
N ARG A 7 7.52 -13.05 5.07
CA ARG A 7 7.81 -13.79 3.83
C ARG A 7 7.98 -12.88 2.60
N GLY A 8 8.08 -11.56 2.81
CA GLY A 8 8.28 -10.59 1.74
C GLY A 8 7.00 -10.01 1.15
N PHE A 9 5.83 -10.30 1.75
CA PHE A 9 4.59 -9.62 1.39
C PHE A 9 4.49 -8.25 2.07
N SER A 10 3.73 -7.34 1.47
CA SER A 10 3.41 -6.03 2.02
C SER A 10 1.90 -5.85 2.15
N VAL A 11 1.50 -4.86 2.94
CA VAL A 11 0.11 -4.41 3.04
C VAL A 11 0.06 -2.92 2.77
N THR A 12 -0.59 -2.52 1.68
CA THR A 12 -0.73 -1.12 1.30
C THR A 12 -2.09 -0.57 1.70
N ARG A 13 -2.08 0.61 2.32
CA ARG A 13 -3.29 1.35 2.72
C ARG A 13 -3.23 2.76 2.15
N ALA A 14 -4.37 3.29 1.75
CA ALA A 14 -4.53 4.70 1.41
C ALA A 14 -4.64 5.55 2.68
N ALA A 15 -4.62 6.87 2.51
CA ALA A 15 -4.91 7.83 3.56
C ALA A 15 -6.18 7.44 4.36
N GLY A 16 -6.12 7.56 5.69
CA GLY A 16 -7.20 7.12 6.58
C GLY A 16 -7.25 5.61 6.84
N GLY A 17 -6.28 4.83 6.36
CA GLY A 17 -6.12 3.41 6.70
C GLY A 17 -6.95 2.44 5.84
N ARG A 18 -7.61 2.92 4.78
CA ARG A 18 -8.35 2.09 3.82
C ARG A 18 -7.41 1.13 3.10
N LEU A 19 -7.72 -0.16 3.08
CA LEU A 19 -6.89 -1.15 2.37
C LEU A 19 -6.95 -0.93 0.85
N VAL A 20 -5.80 -0.86 0.21
CA VAL A 20 -5.71 -0.87 -1.26
C VAL A 20 -5.71 -2.33 -1.71
N ARG A 21 -6.76 -2.73 -2.42
CA ARG A 21 -6.91 -4.07 -3.00
C ARG A 21 -6.90 -4.05 -4.53
N ASP A 22 -7.14 -2.88 -5.09
CA ASP A 22 -7.32 -2.64 -6.51
C ASP A 22 -6.61 -1.33 -6.89
N PRO A 23 -5.75 -1.32 -7.92
CA PRO A 23 -5.01 -0.13 -8.32
C PRO A 23 -5.91 1.00 -8.84
N ALA A 24 -7.10 0.71 -9.40
CA ALA A 24 -8.04 1.75 -9.83
C ALA A 24 -8.67 2.50 -8.64
N SER A 25 -8.46 2.01 -7.41
CA SER A 25 -8.89 2.68 -6.17
C SER A 25 -7.88 3.69 -5.60
N VAL A 26 -6.78 3.93 -6.33
CA VAL A 26 -5.71 4.88 -5.99
C VAL A 26 -5.61 5.90 -7.12
N VAL A 27 -5.45 7.17 -6.76
CA VAL A 27 -5.23 8.25 -7.73
C VAL A 27 -3.84 8.86 -7.57
N PRO A 28 -3.22 9.39 -8.64
CA PRO A 28 -1.99 10.16 -8.52
C PRO A 28 -2.15 11.30 -7.51
N GLY A 29 -1.18 11.41 -6.61
CA GLY A 29 -1.20 12.33 -5.46
C GLY A 29 -1.65 11.69 -4.14
N ASP A 30 -2.24 10.49 -4.15
CA ASP A 30 -2.64 9.80 -2.92
C ASP A 30 -1.44 9.44 -2.05
N THR A 31 -1.58 9.66 -0.74
CA THR A 31 -0.65 9.12 0.26
C THR A 31 -0.96 7.65 0.55
N LEU A 32 0.04 6.81 0.38
CA LEU A 32 0.00 5.38 0.64
C LEU A 32 0.91 5.02 1.81
N VAL A 33 0.40 4.22 2.72
CA VAL A 33 1.15 3.61 3.81
C VAL A 33 1.32 2.13 3.54
N THR A 34 2.57 1.72 3.30
CA THR A 34 2.94 0.34 3.05
C THR A 34 3.53 -0.26 4.32
N THR A 35 2.88 -1.27 4.87
CA THR A 35 3.37 -2.04 6.03
C THR A 35 4.18 -3.23 5.55
N LEU A 36 5.43 -3.33 6.01
CA LEU A 36 6.36 -4.43 5.82
C LEU A 36 6.63 -5.14 7.15
N ALA A 37 7.42 -6.21 7.13
CA ALA A 37 7.84 -6.91 8.35
C ALA A 37 8.64 -6.01 9.31
N GLY A 38 9.47 -5.12 8.76
CA GLY A 38 10.37 -4.27 9.53
C GLY A 38 9.82 -2.89 9.90
N GLY A 39 8.57 -2.58 9.53
CA GLY A 39 7.97 -1.27 9.80
C GLY A 39 7.05 -0.77 8.70
N THR A 40 6.88 0.54 8.62
CA THR A 40 5.98 1.21 7.68
C THR A 40 6.71 2.21 6.82
N LEU A 41 6.32 2.31 5.56
CA LEU A 41 6.79 3.30 4.61
C LEU A 41 5.61 4.16 4.16
N GLU A 42 5.85 5.45 4.03
CA GLU A 42 4.91 6.38 3.41
C GLU A 42 5.38 6.70 1.99
N SER A 43 4.45 6.80 1.06
CA SER A 43 4.73 7.02 -0.36
C SER A 43 3.62 7.84 -0.99
N THR A 44 3.95 8.57 -2.06
CA THR A 44 2.95 9.27 -2.87
C THR A 44 2.73 8.48 -4.16
N ALA A 45 1.49 8.17 -4.49
CA ALA A 45 1.15 7.53 -5.76
C ALA A 45 1.43 8.50 -6.92
N THR A 46 2.22 8.08 -7.91
CA THR A 46 2.49 8.89 -9.11
C THR A 46 1.67 8.44 -10.31
N GLU A 47 1.40 7.13 -10.39
CA GLU A 47 0.64 6.49 -11.45
C GLU A 47 -0.06 5.26 -10.88
N SER A 48 -1.16 4.84 -11.48
CA SER A 48 -1.85 3.60 -11.16
C SER A 48 -2.43 3.03 -12.44
N THR A 49 -2.03 1.82 -12.80
CA THR A 49 -2.44 1.16 -14.04
C THR A 49 -3.18 -0.13 -13.69
N HIS A 50 -4.35 -0.30 -14.31
CA HIS A 50 -5.16 -1.51 -14.26
C HIS A 50 -5.34 -2.01 -15.71
N PRO A 51 -5.10 -3.31 -16.01
CA PRO A 51 -5.32 -3.88 -17.34
C PRO A 51 -6.81 -3.95 -17.72
#